data_AF-A0A3C1PCF0-F1
#
_entry.id   AF-A0A3C1PCF0-F1
#
_cell.length_a   1.000
_cell.length_b   1.000
_cell.length_c   1.000
_cell.angle_alpha   90.00
_cell.angle_beta   90.00
_cell.angle_gamma   90.00
#
_symmetry.space_group_name_H-M   'P 1'
#
loop_
_entity.id
_entity.type
_entity.pdbx_description
1 polymer ?
#
loop_
_entity_poly.entity_id
_entity_poly.type
_entity_poly.pdbx_seq_one_letter_code
_entity_poly.pdbx_strand_id
1 'polypeptide(L)' 'MKVVIDTNVFVSGWLWGGVPARLLKLAKNQQIIICASEQILAELNKTLS' A
#
# COMPACT_ATOMS: atom_id res chain seq x y z
N MET A 1 -6.57 -13.20 -2.00
CA MET A 1 -5.47 -13.05 -2.98
C MET A 1 -4.35 -12.22 -2.37
N LYS A 2 -3.08 -12.61 -2.53
CA LYS A 2 -1.92 -11.83 -2.03
C LYS A 2 -1.45 -10.86 -3.11
N VAL A 3 -1.18 -9.61 -2.74
CA VAL A 3 -0.80 -8.55 -3.68
C VAL A 3 0.37 -7.78 -3.09
N VAL A 4 1.44 -7.62 -3.88
CA VAL A 4 2.51 -6.69 -3.56
C VAL A 4 2.19 -5.37 -4.25
N ILE A 5 2.27 -4.27 -3.52
CA ILE A 5 2.02 -2.93 -4.05
C ILE A 5 3.26 -2.08 -3.88
N ASP A 6 3.47 -1.20 -4.85
CA ASP A 6 4.56 -0.22 -4.83
C ASP A 6 4.35 0.80 -3.68
N THR A 7 5.46 1.31 -3.15
CA THR A 7 5.49 2.33 -2.11
C THR A 7 4.65 3.55 -2.50
N ASN A 8 4.79 4.05 -3.73
CA ASN A 8 4.05 5.22 -4.20
C ASN A 8 2.55 4.96 -4.25
N VAL A 9 2.13 3.75 -4.64
CA VAL A 9 0.71 3.37 -4.68
C VAL A 9 0.14 3.31 -3.26
N PHE A 10 0.88 2.75 -2.31
CA PHE A 10 0.46 2.70 -0.91
C PHE A 10 0.32 4.11 -0.32
N VAL A 11 1.37 4.94 -0.42
CA VAL A 11 1.37 6.31 0.10
C VAL A 11 0.29 7.16 -0.60
N SER A 12 0.17 7.06 -1.93
CA SER A 12 -0.89 7.75 -2.70
C SER A 12 -2.29 7.44 -2.15
N GLY A 13 -2.57 6.16 -1.93
CA GLY A 13 -3.87 5.71 -1.43
C GLY A 13 -4.13 6.12 0.02
N TRP A 14 -3.08 6.14 0.85
CA TRP A 14 -3.21 6.44 2.26
C TRP A 14 -3.38 7.94 2.53
N LEU A 15 -2.58 8.79 1.88
CA LEU A 15 -2.52 10.22 2.17
C LEU A 15 -3.46 11.06 1.27
N TRP A 16 -3.63 10.70 0.00
CA TRP A 16 -4.41 11.50 -0.97
C TRP A 16 -5.67 10.80 -1.50
N GLY A 17 -5.81 9.49 -1.29
CA GLY A 17 -7.01 8.77 -1.65
C GLY A 17 -7.03 8.28 -3.12
N GLY A 18 -8.12 8.58 -3.83
CA GLY A 18 -8.26 8.26 -5.26
C GLY A 18 -8.37 6.77 -5.60
N VAL A 19 -7.95 6.40 -6.81
CA VAL A 19 -7.92 5.01 -7.29
C VAL A 19 -7.06 4.11 -6.39
N PRO A 20 -5.85 4.52 -5.95
CA PRO A 20 -5.04 3.71 -5.04
C PRO A 20 -5.72 3.37 -3.71
N ALA A 21 -6.55 4.26 -3.16
CA ALA A 21 -7.30 3.97 -1.93
C ALA A 21 -8.31 2.83 -2.06
N ARG A 22 -8.72 2.47 -3.30
CA ARG A 22 -9.56 1.29 -3.52
C ARG A 22 -8.82 0.02 -3.11
N LEU A 23 -7.51 -0.08 -3.33
CA LEU A 23 -6.70 -1.22 -2.88
C LEU A 23 -6.71 -1.33 -1.35
N LEU A 24 -6.56 -0.21 -0.65
CA LEU A 24 -6.61 -0.18 0.81
C LEU A 24 -8.00 -0.59 1.34
N LYS A 25 -9.08 -0.19 0.66
CA LYS A 25 -10.44 -0.65 0.99
C LYS A 25 -10.63 -2.15 0.77
N LEU A 26 -10.13 -2.70 -0.34
CA LEU A 26 -10.18 -4.14 -0.60
C LEU A 26 -9.43 -4.92 0.50
N ALA A 27 -8.26 -4.41 0.94
CA ALA A 27 -7.50 -5.01 2.03
C ALA A 27 -8.23 -4.91 3.37
N LYS A 28 -8.81 -3.75 3.69
CA LYS A 28 -9.64 -3.54 4.89
C LYS A 28 -10.85 -4.49 4.92
N ASN A 29 -11.46 -4.73 3.76
CA ASN A 29 -12.58 -5.65 3.59
C ASN A 29 -12.14 -7.13 3.46
N GLN A 30 -10.86 -7.44 3.71
CA GLN A 30 -10.30 -8.79 3.68
C GLN A 30 -10.41 -9.50 2.31
N GLN A 31 -10.61 -8.74 1.23
CA GLN A 31 -10.71 -9.29 -0.14
C GLN A 31 -9.31 -9.56 -0.72
N ILE A 32 -8.31 -8.80 -0.27
CA ILE A 32 -6.89 -9.01 -0.60
C ILE A 32 -6.04 -8.94 0.67
N ILE A 33 -4.84 -9.50 0.59
CA ILE A 33 -3.78 -9.34 1.59
C ILE A 33 -2.68 -8.53 0.92
N ILE A 34 -2.40 -7.34 1.46
CA ILE A 34 -1.26 -6.53 1.02
C ILE A 34 0.01 -7.11 1.66
N CYS A 35 0.99 -7.40 0.82
CA CYS A 35 2.30 -7.90 1.23
C CYS A 35 3.37 -6.86 0.86
N ALA A 36 4.40 -6.77 1.70
CA ALA A 36 5.57 -5.94 1.44
C ALA A 36 6.84 -6.75 1.73
N SER A 37 7.90 -6.51 0.95
CA SER A 37 9.24 -6.98 1.26
C SER A 37 9.96 -5.97 2.16
N GLU A 38 11.08 -6.38 2.76
CA GLU A 38 11.92 -5.47 3.55
C GLU A 38 12.36 -4.23 2.76
N GLN A 39 12.66 -4.40 1.47
CA GLN A 39 13.03 -3.29 0.58
C GLN A 39 11.90 -2.26 0.44
N ILE A 40 10.65 -2.71 0.28
CA ILE A 40 9.47 -1.82 0.19
C ILE A 40 9.24 -1.12 1.52
N LEU A 41 9.41 -1.81 2.65
CA LEU A 41 9.28 -1.20 3.98
C LEU A 41 10.37 -0.14 4.22
N ALA A 42 11.61 -0.39 3.77
CA ALA A 42 12.70 0.57 3.86
C ALA A 42 12.46 1.82 3.01
N GLU A 43 11.95 1.64 1.78
CA GLU A 43 11.54 2.75 0.92
C GLU A 43 10.41 3.55 1.54
N LEU A 44 9.37 2.89 2.06
CA LEU A 44 8.25 3.54 2.74
C LEU A 44 8.73 4.40 3.92
N ASN A 45 9.64 3.87 4.74
CA ASN A 45 10.23 4.63 5.84
C ASN A 45 10.96 5.88 5.33
N LYS A 46 11.76 5.75 4.26
CA LYS A 46 12.46 6.88 3.64
C LYS A 46 11.50 7.92 3.06
N THR A 47 10.35 7.51 2.53
CA THR A 47 9.34 8.44 1.96
C THR A 47 8.57 9.20 3.03
N LEU A 48 8.45 8.67 4.25
CA LEU A 48 7.62 9.24 5.33
C LEU A 48 8.41 9.96 6.43
N SER A 49 9.74 9.91 6.40
CA SER A 49 10.64 10.61 7.36
C SER A 49 11.25 11.86 6.76
#